data_AF-R2R5I7-F1
#
_entry.id   AF-R2R5I7-F1
#
_cell.length_a   1.000
_cell.length_b   1.000
_cell.length_c   1.000
_cell.angle_alpha   90.00
_cell.angle_beta   90.00
_cell.angle_gamma   90.00
#
_symmetry.space_group_name_H-M   'P 1'
#
loop_
_entity.id
_entity.type
_entity.pdbx_description
1 polymer ?
#
loop_
_entity_poly.entity_id
_entity_poly.type
_entity_poly.pdbx_seq_one_letter_code
_entity_poly.pdbx_strand_id
1 'polypeptide(L)' 'MEINESVLLEIKAELAAAKIELERLEQLTFSSDLKEERIKTIQREIQQAEQLLNS' A
#
# COMPACT_ATOMS: atom_id res chain seq x y z
N MET A 1 -4.40 -12.24 -17.10
CA MET A 1 -3.32 -11.40 -17.66
C MET A 1 -2.03 -11.97 -17.12
N GLU A 2 -1.08 -12.37 -17.96
CA GLU A 2 0.24 -12.79 -17.46
C GLU A 2 1.01 -11.55 -17.02
N ILE A 3 1.26 -11.41 -15.72
CA ILE A 3 2.10 -10.35 -15.18
C ILE A 3 3.54 -10.77 -15.42
N ASN A 4 4.31 -9.98 -16.17
CA ASN A 4 5.72 -10.26 -16.38
C ASN A 4 6.53 -9.99 -15.10
N GLU A 5 7.72 -10.57 -15.01
CA GLU A 5 8.57 -10.49 -13.81
C GLU A 5 8.92 -9.04 -13.41
N SER A 6 9.11 -8.14 -14.38
CA SER A 6 9.38 -6.72 -14.13
C SER A 6 8.22 -6.04 -13.42
N VAL A 7 6.99 -6.26 -13.91
CA VAL A 7 5.77 -5.71 -13.30
C VAL A 7 5.55 -6.30 -11.90
N LEU A 8 5.87 -7.58 -11.70
CA LEU A 8 5.78 -8.20 -10.38
C LEU A 8 6.79 -7.60 -9.38
N LEU A 9 7.99 -7.25 -9.83
CA LEU A 9 8.98 -6.55 -9.01
C LEU A 9 8.53 -5.14 -8.65
N GLU A 10 7.93 -4.41 -9.60
CA GLU A 10 7.35 -3.08 -9.35
C GLU A 10 6.21 -3.14 -8.32
N ILE A 11 5.27 -4.08 -8.47
CA ILE A 11 4.18 -4.28 -7.52
C ILE A 11 4.72 -4.57 -6.11
N LYS A 12 5.77 -5.37 -5.99
CA LYS A 12 6.41 -5.66 -4.69
C LYS A 12 7.07 -4.43 -4.08
N ALA A 13 7.75 -3.62 -4.90
CA ALA A 13 8.40 -2.40 -4.45
C ALA A 13 7.37 -1.36 -3.97
N GLU A 14 6.29 -1.17 -4.72
CA GLU A 14 5.20 -0.27 -4.35
C GLU A 14 4.47 -0.75 -3.09
N LEU A 15 4.21 -2.05 -2.96
CA LEU A 15 3.62 -2.64 -1.76
C LEU A 15 4.48 -2.39 -0.51
N ALA A 16 5.81 -2.55 -0.63
CA ALA A 16 6.72 -2.26 0.47
C ALA A 16 6.70 -0.77 0.86
N ALA A 17 6.69 0.13 -0.12
CA ALA A 17 6.61 1.57 0.12
C ALA A 17 5.27 1.96 0.79
N ALA A 18 4.15 1.40 0.33
CA ALA A 18 2.83 1.64 0.89
C ALA A 18 2.73 1.19 2.35
N LYS A 19 3.30 0.02 2.69
CA LYS A 19 3.36 -0.47 4.09
C LYS A 19 4.18 0.44 5.01
N ILE A 20 5.33 0.94 4.53
CA ILE A 20 6.16 1.89 5.28
C ILE A 20 5.40 3.20 5.52
N GLU A 21 4.70 3.71 4.51
CA GLU A 21 3.92 4.93 4.66
C GLU A 21 2.74 4.76 5.63
N LEU A 22 2.04 3.61 5.58
CA LEU A 22 1.00 3.29 6.54
C LEU A 22 1.52 3.32 7.98
N GLU A 23 2.65 2.65 8.22
CA GLU A 23 3.29 2.63 9.55
C GLU A 23 3.65 4.05 10.02
N ARG A 24 4.22 4.87 9.14
CA ARG A 24 4.52 6.28 9.44
C ARG A 24 3.27 7.05 9.83
N LEU A 25 2.19 6.92 9.06
CA LEU A 25 0.93 7.59 9.36
C LEU A 25 0.30 7.10 10.67
N GLU A 26 0.39 5.82 10.99
CA GLU A 26 -0.11 5.27 12.25
C GLU A 26 0.66 5.80 13.47
N GLN A 27 1.96 6.08 13.31
CA GLN A 27 2.82 6.65 14.36
C GLN A 27 2.60 8.15 14.59
N LEU A 28 1.97 8.87 13.67
CA LEU A 28 1.66 10.29 13.85
C LEU A 28 0.58 10.46 14.92
N THR A 29 0.91 11.23 15.96
CA THR A 29 0.06 11.44 17.14
C THR A 29 -1.06 12.46 16.92
N PHE A 30 -0.98 13.27 15.86
CA PHE A 30 -2.05 14.19 15.50
C PHE A 30 -3.13 13.45 14.70
N SER A 31 -4.39 13.75 14.99
CA SER A 31 -5.51 13.30 14.17
C SER A 31 -5.91 14.40 13.18
N SER A 32 -6.22 13.99 11.95
CA SER A 32 -6.83 14.85 10.94
C SER A 32 -7.63 13.99 9.97
N ASP A 33 -8.73 14.52 9.44
CA ASP A 33 -9.56 13.82 8.46
C ASP A 33 -8.73 13.38 7.24
N LEU A 34 -7.80 14.25 6.78
CA LEU A 34 -6.89 13.95 5.68
C LEU A 34 -5.99 12.74 5.97
N LYS A 35 -5.47 12.62 7.20
CA LYS A 35 -4.67 11.47 7.63
C LYS A 35 -5.50 10.20 7.62
N GLU A 36 -6.73 10.25 8.13
CA GLU A 36 -7.62 9.09 8.17
C GLU A 36 -8.04 8.64 6.76
N GLU A 37 -8.33 9.57 5.86
CA GLU A 37 -8.61 9.28 4.45
C GLU A 37 -7.40 8.68 3.74
N ARG A 38 -6.20 9.19 4.02
CA ARG A 38 -4.97 8.64 3.45
C ARG A 38 -4.70 7.22 3.94
N ILE A 39 -4.87 6.95 5.25
CA ILE A 39 -4.75 5.60 5.83
C ILE A 39 -5.72 4.63 5.14
N LYS A 40 -7.00 5.01 5.01
CA LYS A 40 -8.02 4.17 4.33
C LYS A 40 -7.66 3.88 2.87
N THR A 41 -7.08 4.86 2.18
CA THR A 41 -6.65 4.72 0.78
C THR A 41 -5.48 3.74 0.68
N ILE A 42 -4.43 3.93 1.48
CA ILE A 42 -3.25 3.07 1.49
C ILE A 42 -3.61 1.63 1.86
N GLN A 43 -4.52 1.42 2.83
CA GLN A 43 -4.99 0.08 3.19
C GLN A 43 -5.65 -0.65 2.01
N ARG A 44 -6.41 0.06 1.17
CA ARG A 44 -7.01 -0.52 -0.05
C ARG A 44 -5.95 -0.83 -1.11
N GLU A 45 -4.99 0.07 -1.32
CA GLU A 45 -3.87 -0.12 -2.24
C GLU A 45 -3.05 -1.37 -1.86
N ILE A 46 -2.73 -1.53 -0.57
CA ILE A 46 -2.05 -2.71 -0.03
C ILE A 46 -2.86 -3.98 -0.30
N GLN A 47 -4.15 -3.97 0.03
CA GLN A 47 -5.02 -5.14 -0.17
C GLN A 47 -5.08 -5.56 -1.64
N GLN A 48 -5.19 -4.59 -2.55
CA GLN A 48 -5.23 -4.85 -3.99
C GLN A 48 -3.91 -5.43 -4.50
N ALA A 49 -2.77 -4.85 -4.09
CA ALA A 49 -1.45 -5.36 -4.45
C ALA A 49 -1.21 -6.77 -3.91
N GLU A 50 -1.63 -7.06 -2.67
CA GLU A 50 -1.54 -8.41 -2.10
C GLU A 50 -2.43 -9.42 -2.82
N GLN A 51 -3.64 -9.01 -3.24
CA GLN A 51 -4.51 -9.87 -4.05
C GLN A 51 -3.88 -10.20 -5.40
N LEU A 52 -3.27 -9.22 -6.07
CA LEU A 52 -2.58 -9.41 -7.35
C LEU A 52 -1.34 -10.31 -7.22
N LEU A 53 -0.64 -10.27 -6.09
CA LEU A 53 0.53 -11.11 -5.84
C LEU A 53 0.17 -12.55 -5.45
N ASN A 54 -1.05 -12.77 -4.96
CA ASN A 54 -1.55 -14.08 -4.53
C ASN A 54 -2.41 -14.77 -5.60
N SER A 55 -2.72 -14.10 -6.71
CA SER A 55 -3.50 -14.61 -7.85
C SER A 55 -2.60 -15.21 -8.93
#